data_AF-A0A1H5J8W9-F1
#
_entry.id   AF-A0A1H5J8W9-F1
#
_cell.length_a   1.000
_cell.length_b   1.000
_cell.length_c   1.000
_cell.angle_alpha   90.00
_cell.angle_beta   90.00
_cell.angle_gamma   90.00
#
_symmetry.space_group_name_H-M   'P 1'
#
loop_
_entity.id
_entity.type
_entity.pdbx_description
1 polymer ?
#
loop_
_entity_poly.entity_id
_entity_poly.type
_entity_poly.pdbx_seq_one_letter_code
_entity_poly.pdbx_strand_id
1 'polypeptide(L)'
;MLDNEMAMNDPLVATVVALTAVARERHLTDAGERPFDVADELAEILAAVNARVGGTDELFAGQPATQRTALITSLIADGTERRPGPDRGSHEAVVSWAISAVTGLARQAVAYIGDDGRSPYPFADEFTDALDSVATRIGGITELFAGQPITPNMTTIAALLGQQLPDTLPAFRTEPVRMLLDVDDAFDRFGLRDRYHRALQGLSPAIHDDKLPEQTRRRAVAAADAVDAAYSAQKAAYTENYLATAAQVATNLGLHAPLEVILGHRGDPEAPAADPLTEAMSSELIAATVVPATGQAPRDHPGRRPGDLIGAEFPTINPNRQGHEPSPLAPTRHAAPAEDARPPTPRPHPHDESRRDGPHL
;
A
#
# COMPACT_ATOMS: atom_id res chain seq x y z
N MET A 1 29.05 37.79 8.78
CA MET A 1 28.71 37.79 7.34
C MET A 1 29.69 36.95 6.52
N LEU A 2 31.00 37.00 6.82
CA LEU A 2 32.02 36.15 6.17
C LEU A 2 31.90 34.64 6.46
N ASP A 3 31.43 34.24 7.65
CA ASP A 3 31.28 32.81 7.99
C ASP A 3 30.17 32.10 7.20
N ASN A 4 29.18 32.84 6.68
CA ASN A 4 28.08 32.27 5.89
C ASN A 4 28.44 32.16 4.40
N GLU A 5 29.35 33.00 3.89
CA GLU A 5 29.91 32.90 2.54
C GLU A 5 30.98 31.79 2.43
N MET A 6 31.80 31.60 3.47
CA MET A 6 32.77 30.48 3.51
C MET A 6 32.09 29.12 3.59
N ALA A 7 30.98 28.99 4.34
CA ALA A 7 30.21 27.75 4.42
C ALA A 7 29.50 27.37 3.10
N MET A 8 29.18 28.34 2.23
CA MET A 8 28.62 28.05 0.89
C MET A 8 29.67 27.60 -0.13
N ASN A 9 30.97 27.77 0.15
CA ASN A 9 32.04 27.33 -0.73
C ASN A 9 32.50 25.88 -0.47
N ASP A 10 31.98 25.23 0.58
CA ASP A 10 32.19 23.81 0.83
C ASP A 10 31.19 22.97 0.01
N PRO A 11 31.63 22.17 -0.96
CA PRO A 11 30.75 21.35 -1.80
C PRO A 11 29.90 20.35 -1.01
N LEU A 12 30.37 19.86 0.15
CA LEU A 12 29.58 18.98 1.01
C LEU A 12 28.40 19.75 1.63
N VAL A 13 28.68 20.93 2.20
CA VAL A 13 27.64 21.80 2.79
C VAL A 13 26.64 22.23 1.73
N ALA A 14 27.10 22.65 0.55
CA ALA A 14 26.23 23.02 -0.58
C ALA A 14 25.34 21.84 -1.00
N THR A 15 25.90 20.62 -1.05
CA THR A 15 25.15 19.39 -1.35
C THR A 15 24.07 19.12 -0.32
N VAL A 16 24.41 19.16 0.98
CA VAL A 16 23.43 18.95 2.05
C VAL A 16 22.29 19.96 1.96
N VAL A 17 22.60 21.24 1.74
CA VAL A 17 21.57 22.30 1.65
C VAL A 17 20.66 22.07 0.44
N ALA A 18 21.23 21.81 -0.74
CA ALA A 18 20.45 21.63 -1.96
C ALA A 18 19.58 20.36 -1.91
N LEU A 19 20.12 19.24 -1.42
CA LEU A 19 19.34 18.00 -1.25
C LEU A 19 18.27 18.13 -0.14
N THR A 20 18.54 18.90 0.92
CA THR A 20 17.51 19.22 1.93
C THR A 20 16.36 20.02 1.31
N ALA A 21 16.65 20.93 0.36
CA ALA A 21 15.61 21.68 -0.34
C ALA A 21 14.75 20.77 -1.23
N VAL A 22 15.37 19.86 -2.00
CA VAL A 22 14.66 18.84 -2.80
C VAL A 22 13.74 18.00 -1.88
N ALA A 23 14.27 17.50 -0.77
CA ALA A 23 13.50 16.70 0.18
C ALA A 23 12.35 17.48 0.83
N ARG A 24 12.48 18.80 1.01
CA ARG A 24 11.43 19.65 1.62
C ARG A 24 10.33 20.06 0.65
N GLU A 25 10.63 20.25 -0.63
CA GLU A 25 9.59 20.57 -1.63
C GLU A 25 8.54 19.47 -1.78
N ARG A 26 8.88 18.23 -1.38
CA ARG A 26 7.94 17.11 -1.20
C ARG A 26 6.74 17.42 -0.31
N HIS A 27 6.89 18.35 0.64
CA HIS A 27 5.88 18.64 1.67
C HIS A 27 4.89 19.75 1.28
N LEU A 28 4.98 20.32 0.07
CA LEU A 28 4.20 21.51 -0.29
C LEU A 28 3.50 21.37 -1.66
N THR A 29 2.26 20.87 -1.65
CA THR A 29 1.23 21.36 -2.58
C THR A 29 -0.08 21.58 -1.83
N ASP A 30 -0.66 22.76 -2.00
CA ASP A 30 -1.95 23.14 -1.39
C ASP A 30 -3.16 22.43 -2.04
N ALA A 31 -2.93 21.64 -3.09
CA ALA A 31 -3.96 21.02 -3.93
C ALA A 31 -4.16 19.51 -3.69
N GLY A 32 -3.38 18.88 -2.82
CA GLY A 32 -3.46 17.43 -2.59
C GLY A 32 -2.91 16.56 -3.75
N GLU A 33 -2.36 17.18 -4.80
CA GLU A 33 -1.58 16.50 -5.85
C GLU A 33 -0.10 16.50 -5.44
N ARG A 34 0.50 15.35 -5.15
CA ARG A 34 1.94 15.28 -4.85
C ARG A 34 2.76 15.21 -6.13
N PRO A 35 3.81 16.05 -6.30
CA PRO A 35 4.43 16.14 -7.61
C PRO A 35 5.69 15.26 -7.81
N PHE A 36 6.45 14.80 -6.79
CA PHE A 36 7.73 14.06 -7.03
C PHE A 36 8.14 13.06 -5.90
N ASP A 37 8.75 11.91 -6.26
CA ASP A 37 9.35 10.91 -5.34
C ASP A 37 10.82 11.27 -5.06
N VAL A 38 11.19 11.51 -3.79
CA VAL A 38 12.55 11.96 -3.43
C VAL A 38 13.62 10.92 -3.77
N ALA A 39 13.29 9.63 -3.70
CA ALA A 39 14.21 8.57 -4.04
C ALA A 39 14.45 8.51 -5.55
N ASP A 40 13.40 8.76 -6.33
CA ASP A 40 13.46 8.84 -7.78
C ASP A 40 14.17 10.12 -8.25
N GLU A 41 13.90 11.25 -7.61
CA GLU A 41 14.62 12.51 -7.88
C GLU A 41 16.11 12.37 -7.53
N LEU A 42 16.46 11.71 -6.44
CA LEU A 42 17.87 11.41 -6.13
C LEU A 42 18.53 10.53 -7.19
N ALA A 43 17.82 9.53 -7.72
CA ALA A 43 18.30 8.71 -8.82
C ALA A 43 18.54 9.54 -10.10
N GLU A 44 17.60 10.42 -10.45
CA GLU A 44 17.74 11.34 -11.59
C GLU A 44 18.88 12.34 -11.41
N ILE A 45 19.02 12.93 -10.22
CA ILE A 45 20.12 13.84 -9.87
C ILE A 45 21.46 13.11 -10.06
N LEU A 46 21.59 11.88 -9.55
CA LEU A 46 22.79 11.08 -9.70
C LEU A 46 23.09 10.72 -11.15
N ALA A 47 22.08 10.38 -11.95
CA ALA A 47 22.24 10.13 -13.39
C ALA A 47 22.76 11.38 -14.13
N ALA A 48 22.20 12.55 -13.83
CA ALA A 48 22.64 13.82 -14.40
C ALA A 48 24.06 14.19 -13.97
N VAL A 49 24.42 13.97 -12.69
CA VAL A 49 25.78 14.16 -12.18
C VAL A 49 26.76 13.24 -12.88
N ASN A 50 26.41 11.96 -13.02
CA ASN A 50 27.24 10.96 -13.71
C ASN A 50 27.58 11.41 -15.14
N ALA A 51 26.57 11.85 -15.90
CA ALA A 51 26.75 12.37 -17.24
C ALA A 51 27.64 13.64 -17.28
N ARG A 52 27.56 14.51 -16.27
CA ARG A 52 28.35 15.76 -16.19
C ARG A 52 29.80 15.56 -15.77
N VAL A 53 30.11 14.45 -15.09
CA VAL A 53 31.46 14.11 -14.63
C VAL A 53 32.22 13.28 -15.67
N GLY A 54 31.52 12.57 -16.56
CA GLY A 54 32.12 11.79 -17.64
C GLY A 54 31.71 10.32 -17.66
N GLY A 55 30.79 9.91 -16.77
CA GLY A 55 30.36 8.54 -16.59
C GLY A 55 30.84 7.93 -15.27
N THR A 56 30.44 6.69 -15.02
CA THR A 56 30.61 6.01 -13.73
C THR A 56 32.07 5.75 -13.42
N ASP A 57 32.88 5.47 -14.46
CA ASP A 57 34.32 5.24 -14.33
C ASP A 57 35.05 6.51 -13.85
N GLU A 58 34.73 7.67 -14.43
CA GLU A 58 35.25 8.97 -14.00
C GLU A 58 34.73 9.38 -12.61
N LEU A 59 33.46 9.12 -12.31
CA LEU A 59 32.85 9.47 -11.02
C LEU A 59 33.53 8.75 -9.83
N PHE A 60 33.95 7.50 -10.04
CA PHE A 60 34.63 6.68 -9.04
C PHE A 60 36.13 6.51 -9.30
N ALA A 61 36.72 7.37 -10.14
CA ALA A 61 38.15 7.33 -10.42
C ALA A 61 38.97 7.43 -9.12
N GLY A 62 39.91 6.50 -8.94
CA GLY A 62 40.73 6.43 -7.72
C GLY A 62 39.99 5.98 -6.46
N GLN A 63 38.79 5.40 -6.59
CA GLN A 63 38.00 4.91 -5.45
C GLN A 63 37.89 3.38 -5.49
N PRO A 64 37.89 2.70 -4.32
CA PRO A 64 37.68 1.25 -4.28
C PRO A 64 36.24 0.90 -4.65
N ALA A 65 36.06 -0.24 -5.33
CA ALA A 65 34.74 -0.82 -5.52
C ALA A 65 34.21 -1.33 -4.16
N THR A 66 33.23 -0.62 -3.61
CA THR A 66 32.57 -0.93 -2.34
C THR A 66 31.09 -1.20 -2.56
N GLN A 67 30.40 -1.64 -1.50
CA GLN A 67 28.95 -1.72 -1.52
C GLN A 67 28.30 -0.36 -1.80
N ARG A 68 28.85 0.74 -1.27
CA ARG A 68 28.33 2.10 -1.51
C ARG A 68 28.44 2.51 -2.97
N THR A 69 29.58 2.27 -3.63
CA THR A 69 29.74 2.56 -5.06
C THR A 69 28.78 1.72 -5.91
N ALA A 70 28.52 0.47 -5.53
CA ALA A 70 27.56 -0.39 -6.22
C ALA A 70 26.11 0.11 -6.08
N LEU A 71 25.69 0.53 -4.88
CA LEU A 71 24.36 1.08 -4.64
C LEU A 71 24.14 2.40 -5.39
N ILE A 72 25.13 3.30 -5.39
CA ILE A 72 25.06 4.56 -6.18
C ILE A 72 25.01 4.24 -7.68
N THR A 73 25.76 3.25 -8.16
CA THR A 73 25.69 2.81 -9.56
C THR A 73 24.30 2.30 -9.93
N SER A 74 23.63 1.57 -9.02
CA SER A 74 22.23 1.15 -9.22
C SER A 74 21.30 2.35 -9.36
N LEU A 75 21.40 3.34 -8.46
CA LEU A 75 20.57 4.56 -8.54
C LEU A 75 20.82 5.33 -9.85
N ILE A 76 22.06 5.41 -10.32
CA ILE A 76 22.40 6.04 -11.60
C ILE A 76 21.72 5.33 -12.77
N ALA A 77 21.75 3.99 -12.78
CA ALA A 77 21.10 3.21 -13.83
C ALA A 77 19.58 3.46 -13.83
N ASP A 78 18.94 3.35 -12.67
CA ASP A 78 17.51 3.59 -12.50
C ASP A 78 17.11 5.03 -12.89
N GLY A 79 17.94 6.02 -12.56
CA GLY A 79 17.72 7.42 -12.95
C GLY A 79 17.87 7.67 -14.46
N THR A 80 18.73 6.91 -15.14
CA THR A 80 18.96 7.04 -16.59
C THR A 80 17.78 6.48 -17.41
N GLU A 81 17.10 5.46 -16.89
CA GLU A 81 15.94 4.86 -17.54
C GLU A 81 14.67 5.70 -17.39
N ARG A 82 14.61 6.59 -16.39
CA ARG A 82 13.45 7.48 -16.18
C ARG A 82 13.40 8.59 -17.22
N ARG A 83 12.17 8.89 -17.67
CA ARG A 83 11.88 10.12 -18.44
C ARG A 83 11.53 11.23 -17.45
N PRO A 84 12.08 12.45 -17.62
CA PRO A 84 11.66 13.59 -16.81
C PRO A 84 10.15 13.76 -16.89
N GLY A 85 9.49 13.89 -15.75
CA GLY A 85 8.05 14.14 -15.69
C GLY A 85 7.66 15.44 -16.42
N PRO A 86 6.45 15.54 -17.00
CA PRO A 86 6.01 16.77 -17.65
C PRO A 86 5.79 17.88 -16.60
N ASP A 87 6.39 19.04 -16.87
CA ASP A 87 6.18 20.33 -16.18
C ASP A 87 6.69 20.42 -14.73
N ARG A 88 8.00 20.65 -14.56
CA ARG A 88 8.67 20.77 -13.25
C ARG A 88 8.69 22.18 -12.67
N GLY A 89 8.17 23.20 -13.36
CA GLY A 89 8.03 24.57 -12.81
C GLY A 89 9.20 25.06 -11.94
N SER A 90 8.92 25.49 -10.71
CA SER A 90 9.94 25.90 -9.73
C SER A 90 10.78 24.74 -9.18
N HIS A 91 10.23 23.52 -9.18
CA HIS A 91 10.93 22.31 -8.74
C HIS A 91 12.16 22.01 -9.63
N GLU A 92 12.06 22.31 -10.94
CA GLU A 92 13.19 22.15 -11.86
C GLU A 92 14.40 23.00 -11.43
N ALA A 93 14.17 24.18 -10.88
CA ALA A 93 15.23 25.05 -10.39
C ALA A 93 15.93 24.45 -9.16
N VAL A 94 15.17 23.85 -8.24
CA VAL A 94 15.70 23.19 -7.03
C VAL A 94 16.46 21.92 -7.40
N VAL A 95 15.93 21.10 -8.32
CA VAL A 95 16.63 19.93 -8.86
C VAL A 95 17.91 20.33 -9.59
N SER A 96 17.88 21.36 -10.45
CA SER A 96 19.07 21.86 -11.15
C SER A 96 20.13 22.39 -10.18
N TRP A 97 19.72 23.02 -9.08
CA TRP A 97 20.63 23.43 -8.02
C TRP A 97 21.27 22.22 -7.32
N ALA A 98 20.48 21.20 -6.98
CA ALA A 98 20.99 19.96 -6.41
C ALA A 98 22.00 19.25 -7.33
N ILE A 99 21.68 19.10 -8.63
CA ILE A 99 22.61 18.55 -9.61
C ILE A 99 23.92 19.33 -9.62
N SER A 100 23.86 20.66 -9.56
CA SER A 100 25.06 21.51 -9.59
C SER A 100 25.91 21.36 -8.32
N ALA A 101 25.28 21.30 -7.15
CA ALA A 101 25.95 21.09 -5.88
C ALA A 101 26.62 19.70 -5.81
N VAL A 102 25.88 18.64 -6.14
CA VAL A 102 26.40 17.26 -6.16
C VAL A 102 27.48 17.08 -7.22
N THR A 103 27.39 17.75 -8.37
CA THR A 103 28.48 17.79 -9.36
C THR A 103 29.74 18.44 -8.80
N GLY A 104 29.59 19.51 -7.99
CA GLY A 104 30.71 20.14 -7.28
C GLY A 104 31.40 19.17 -6.32
N LEU A 105 30.61 18.42 -5.54
CA LEU A 105 31.12 17.38 -4.64
C LEU A 105 31.86 16.27 -5.40
N ALA A 106 31.28 15.77 -6.49
CA ALA A 106 31.90 14.75 -7.33
C ALA A 106 33.23 15.22 -7.94
N ARG A 107 33.29 16.46 -8.44
CA ARG A 107 34.53 17.03 -8.99
C ARG A 107 35.59 17.22 -7.92
N GLN A 108 35.20 17.58 -6.70
CA GLN A 108 36.14 17.66 -5.58
C GLN A 108 36.74 16.29 -5.28
N ALA A 109 35.92 15.25 -5.20
CA ALA A 109 36.39 13.88 -4.94
C ALA A 109 37.42 13.42 -5.99
N VAL A 110 37.22 13.76 -7.26
CA VAL A 110 38.15 13.44 -8.37
C VAL A 110 39.40 14.33 -8.36
N ALA A 111 39.26 15.63 -8.01
CA ALA A 111 40.38 16.57 -8.03
C ALA A 111 41.46 16.27 -6.97
N TYR A 112 41.10 15.58 -5.89
CA TYR A 112 41.99 15.28 -4.78
C TYR A 112 42.55 13.85 -4.82
N ILE A 113 42.79 13.25 -5.98
CA ILE A 113 43.47 11.94 -6.04
C ILE A 113 44.93 12.11 -5.57
N GLY A 114 45.29 11.42 -4.48
CA GLY A 114 46.63 11.42 -3.91
C GLY A 114 47.64 10.65 -4.76
N ASP A 115 48.92 10.75 -4.40
CA ASP A 115 50.03 10.08 -5.11
C ASP A 115 49.90 8.53 -5.11
N ASP A 116 49.14 7.97 -4.17
CA ASP A 116 48.80 6.55 -4.09
C ASP A 116 47.64 6.14 -5.02
N GLY A 117 47.14 7.08 -5.82
CA GLY A 117 46.02 6.90 -6.73
C GLY A 117 44.66 6.84 -6.04
N ARG A 118 44.57 7.24 -4.76
CA ARG A 118 43.33 7.21 -3.98
C ARG A 118 42.84 8.60 -3.64
N SER A 119 41.52 8.82 -3.72
CA SER A 119 40.92 10.03 -3.17
C SER A 119 40.83 9.94 -1.64
N PRO A 120 41.27 10.97 -0.88
CA PRO A 120 41.05 11.05 0.55
C PRO A 120 39.59 11.37 0.90
N TYR A 121 38.79 11.80 -0.09
CA TYR A 121 37.37 12.10 0.04
C TYR A 121 36.59 11.36 -1.06
N PRO A 122 36.42 10.03 -0.95
CA PRO A 122 35.68 9.26 -1.96
C PRO A 122 34.26 9.81 -2.11
N PHE A 123 33.81 10.05 -3.35
CA PHE A 123 32.49 10.60 -3.62
C PHE A 123 31.37 9.78 -2.97
N ALA A 124 31.48 8.44 -3.00
CA ALA A 124 30.47 7.57 -2.42
C ALA A 124 30.30 7.76 -0.91
N ASP A 125 31.39 8.04 -0.20
CA ASP A 125 31.37 8.25 1.25
C ASP A 125 30.81 9.64 1.56
N GLU A 126 31.34 10.69 0.92
CA GLU A 126 30.89 12.07 1.09
C GLU A 126 29.40 12.27 0.73
N PHE A 127 28.94 11.63 -0.36
CA PHE A 127 27.53 11.68 -0.74
C PHE A 127 26.65 10.95 0.27
N THR A 128 27.11 9.81 0.81
CA THR A 128 26.38 9.08 1.84
C THR A 128 26.27 9.90 3.13
N ASP A 129 27.35 10.56 3.55
CA ASP A 129 27.37 11.44 4.73
C ASP A 129 26.48 12.68 4.52
N ALA A 130 26.44 13.21 3.30
CA ALA A 130 25.51 14.26 2.93
C ALA A 130 24.04 13.80 3.03
N LEU A 131 23.72 12.60 2.53
CA LEU A 131 22.39 12.02 2.62
C LEU A 131 21.98 11.73 4.07
N ASP A 132 22.90 11.24 4.92
CA ASP A 132 22.62 11.02 6.34
C ASP A 132 22.29 12.34 7.07
N SER A 133 23.03 13.39 6.74
CA SER A 133 22.76 14.75 7.22
C SER A 133 21.40 15.27 6.75
N VAL A 134 21.02 15.01 5.49
CA VAL A 134 19.70 15.37 4.94
C VAL A 134 18.61 14.61 5.69
N ALA A 135 18.71 13.28 5.81
CA ALA A 135 17.75 12.45 6.52
C ALA A 135 17.56 12.98 7.95
N THR A 136 18.65 13.24 8.67
CA THR A 136 18.62 13.80 10.03
C THR A 136 17.89 15.15 10.10
N ARG A 137 18.11 16.04 9.13
CA ARG A 137 17.46 17.37 9.07
C ARG A 137 15.98 17.32 8.73
N ILE A 138 15.53 16.26 8.05
CA ILE A 138 14.12 16.05 7.72
C ILE A 138 13.38 15.39 8.89
N GLY A 139 14.06 14.62 9.74
CA GLY A 139 13.46 13.92 10.88
C GLY A 139 13.77 12.43 10.93
N GLY A 140 14.72 11.97 10.12
CA GLY A 140 15.12 10.58 9.95
C GLY A 140 14.66 9.99 8.62
N ILE A 141 15.07 8.75 8.35
CA ILE A 141 14.75 8.04 7.11
C ILE A 141 13.23 7.81 6.92
N THR A 142 12.52 7.60 8.02
CA THR A 142 11.05 7.48 8.04
C THR A 142 10.38 8.76 7.56
N GLU A 143 10.85 9.92 8.00
CA GLU A 143 10.30 11.21 7.60
C GLU A 143 10.73 11.58 6.17
N LEU A 144 11.97 11.24 5.78
CA LEU A 144 12.47 11.41 4.42
C LEU A 144 11.59 10.68 3.39
N PHE A 145 11.08 9.50 3.72
CA PHE A 145 10.18 8.71 2.87
C PHE A 145 8.71 8.73 3.33
N ALA A 146 8.35 9.61 4.28
CA ALA A 146 6.99 9.80 4.78
C ALA A 146 5.93 9.98 3.68
N GLY A 147 5.15 8.93 3.48
CA GLY A 147 3.94 8.96 2.67
C GLY A 147 4.07 8.66 1.20
N GLN A 148 5.10 7.91 0.84
CA GLN A 148 5.20 7.25 -0.46
C GLN A 148 5.18 5.73 -0.27
N PRO A 149 4.74 4.96 -1.28
CA PRO A 149 4.96 3.52 -1.28
C PRO A 149 6.47 3.23 -1.29
N ILE A 150 6.88 2.12 -0.68
CA ILE A 150 8.28 1.71 -0.68
C ILE A 150 8.67 1.34 -2.12
N THR A 151 9.61 2.09 -2.70
CA THR A 151 10.18 1.80 -4.03
C THR A 151 11.55 1.11 -3.91
N PRO A 152 12.03 0.45 -4.98
CA PRO A 152 13.40 -0.08 -5.02
C PRO A 152 14.45 0.99 -4.70
N ASN A 153 14.27 2.21 -5.21
CA ASN A 153 15.17 3.33 -4.93
C ASN A 153 15.21 3.71 -3.44
N MET A 154 14.07 3.74 -2.75
CA MET A 154 14.04 3.98 -1.31
C MET A 154 14.81 2.90 -0.56
N THR A 155 14.65 1.63 -0.96
CA THR A 155 15.40 0.51 -0.38
C THR A 155 16.90 0.68 -0.60
N THR A 156 17.31 1.10 -1.79
CA THR A 156 18.72 1.37 -2.12
C THR A 156 19.29 2.52 -1.29
N ILE A 157 18.53 3.62 -1.11
CA ILE A 157 18.95 4.74 -0.27
C ILE A 157 19.01 4.34 1.21
N ALA A 158 18.06 3.54 1.71
CA ALA A 158 18.12 3.00 3.05
C ALA A 158 19.38 2.14 3.26
N ALA A 159 19.69 1.27 2.29
CA ALA A 159 20.90 0.48 2.31
C ALA A 159 22.18 1.35 2.28
N LEU A 160 22.19 2.46 1.55
CA LEU A 160 23.30 3.43 1.57
C LEU A 160 23.53 4.01 2.97
N LEU A 161 22.43 4.36 3.65
CA LEU A 161 22.44 4.88 5.02
C LEU A 161 22.66 3.80 6.10
N GLY A 162 22.85 2.53 5.71
CA GLY A 162 22.98 1.42 6.66
C GLY A 162 21.69 1.12 7.46
N GLN A 163 20.55 1.58 6.94
CA GLN A 163 19.23 1.44 7.55
C GLN A 163 18.40 0.40 6.78
N GLN A 164 17.42 -0.20 7.45
CA GLN A 164 16.35 -0.94 6.79
C GLN A 164 15.08 -0.11 6.89
N LEU A 165 14.34 -0.01 5.78
CA LEU A 165 13.00 0.57 5.85
C LEU A 165 12.11 -0.38 6.63
N PRO A 166 11.26 0.13 7.53
CA PRO A 166 10.24 -0.71 8.14
C PRO A 166 9.34 -1.25 7.03
N ASP A 167 8.93 -2.52 7.14
CA ASP A 167 8.05 -3.19 6.17
C ASP A 167 6.73 -2.44 5.93
N THR A 168 6.37 -1.53 6.83
CA THR A 168 5.14 -0.77 6.82
C THR A 168 5.45 0.69 7.18
N LEU A 169 5.28 1.61 6.21
CA LEU A 169 5.16 3.06 6.46
C LEU A 169 3.69 3.57 6.34
N PRO A 170 2.68 2.93 6.96
CA PRO A 170 1.27 3.33 6.81
C PRO A 170 0.97 4.66 7.50
N ALA A 171 1.69 5.00 8.58
CA ALA A 171 1.39 6.16 9.41
C ALA A 171 1.58 7.51 8.70
N PHE A 172 2.42 7.55 7.66
CA PHE A 172 2.75 8.79 6.97
C PHE A 172 2.18 8.87 5.55
N ARG A 173 1.49 7.83 5.07
CA ARG A 173 0.86 7.81 3.73
C ARG A 173 -0.24 8.87 3.66
N THR A 174 -0.09 9.78 2.72
CA THR A 174 -1.10 10.79 2.40
C THR A 174 -1.81 10.50 1.09
N GLU A 175 -1.20 9.70 0.21
CA GLU A 175 -1.84 9.22 -1.02
C GLU A 175 -2.86 8.13 -0.70
N PRO A 176 -3.99 8.09 -1.43
CA PRO A 176 -4.93 7.00 -1.28
C PRO A 176 -4.25 5.64 -1.45
N VAL A 177 -4.47 4.73 -0.52
CA VAL A 177 -4.13 3.32 -0.72
C VAL A 177 -5.12 2.76 -1.72
N ARG A 178 -4.66 2.48 -2.93
CA ARG A 178 -5.51 1.91 -3.99
C ARG A 178 -5.36 0.41 -3.97
N MET A 179 -6.43 -0.30 -3.63
CA MET A 179 -6.43 -1.75 -3.56
C MET A 179 -7.29 -2.36 -4.65
N LEU A 180 -6.83 -3.47 -5.21
CA LEU A 180 -7.62 -4.27 -6.12
C LEU A 180 -8.39 -5.36 -5.35
N LEU A 181 -9.70 -5.40 -5.51
CA LEU A 181 -10.52 -6.54 -5.13
C LEU A 181 -10.86 -7.37 -6.37
N ASP A 182 -10.19 -8.51 -6.50
CA ASP A 182 -10.55 -9.58 -7.44
C ASP A 182 -11.44 -10.60 -6.73
N VAL A 183 -12.75 -10.45 -6.90
CA VAL A 183 -13.75 -11.31 -6.25
C VAL A 183 -13.67 -12.75 -6.77
N ASP A 184 -13.29 -12.92 -8.03
CA ASP A 184 -13.13 -14.24 -8.64
C ASP A 184 -11.94 -14.99 -8.06
N ASP A 185 -10.79 -14.31 -7.89
CA ASP A 185 -9.62 -14.89 -7.19
C ASP A 185 -9.94 -15.23 -5.74
N ALA A 186 -10.66 -14.34 -5.03
CA ALA A 186 -11.08 -14.61 -3.66
C ALA A 186 -11.97 -15.86 -3.56
N PHE A 187 -12.99 -15.97 -4.43
CA PHE A 187 -13.91 -17.11 -4.45
C PHE A 187 -13.24 -18.42 -4.85
N ASP A 188 -12.25 -18.36 -5.74
CA ASP A 188 -11.43 -19.51 -6.09
C ASP A 188 -10.60 -19.98 -4.88
N ARG A 189 -9.91 -19.04 -4.20
CA ARG A 189 -9.14 -19.32 -2.98
C ARG A 189 -10.00 -19.89 -1.86
N PHE A 190 -11.24 -19.42 -1.74
CA PHE A 190 -12.21 -19.94 -0.78
C PHE A 190 -12.77 -21.32 -1.15
N GLY A 191 -12.51 -21.82 -2.36
CA GLY A 191 -13.07 -23.07 -2.87
C GLY A 191 -14.56 -22.98 -3.25
N LEU A 192 -15.13 -21.78 -3.31
CA LEU A 192 -16.53 -21.56 -3.70
C LEU A 192 -16.72 -21.72 -5.21
N ARG A 193 -15.71 -21.35 -6.02
CA ARG A 193 -15.72 -21.56 -7.47
C ARG A 193 -15.81 -23.05 -7.84
N ASP A 194 -15.04 -23.89 -7.16
CA ASP A 194 -15.10 -25.35 -7.33
C ASP A 194 -16.45 -25.94 -6.95
N ARG A 195 -17.10 -25.40 -5.91
CA ARG A 195 -18.43 -25.85 -5.47
C ARG A 195 -19.50 -25.46 -6.49
N TYR A 196 -19.43 -24.23 -6.99
CA TYR A 196 -20.29 -23.74 -8.06
C TYR A 196 -20.17 -24.61 -9.32
N HIS A 197 -18.95 -24.85 -9.81
CA HIS A 197 -18.73 -25.70 -10.97
C HIS A 197 -19.23 -27.13 -10.76
N ARG A 198 -19.00 -27.72 -9.56
CA ARG A 198 -19.51 -29.05 -9.23
C ARG A 198 -21.04 -29.12 -9.22
N ALA A 199 -21.72 -28.09 -8.72
CA ALA A 199 -23.18 -28.02 -8.74
C ALA A 199 -23.73 -28.02 -10.18
N LEU A 200 -23.16 -27.19 -11.06
CA LEU A 200 -23.53 -27.15 -12.47
C LEU A 200 -23.21 -28.46 -13.20
N GLN A 201 -22.03 -29.04 -12.95
CA GLN A 201 -21.66 -30.35 -13.51
C GLN A 201 -22.64 -31.45 -13.10
N GLY A 202 -23.16 -31.41 -11.87
CA GLY A 202 -24.18 -32.36 -11.40
C GLY A 202 -25.53 -32.23 -12.11
N LEU A 203 -25.87 -31.04 -12.61
CA LEU A 203 -27.11 -30.77 -13.35
C LEU A 203 -26.97 -31.07 -14.85
N SER A 204 -25.75 -30.97 -15.39
CA SER A 204 -25.49 -31.11 -16.83
C SER A 204 -26.03 -32.40 -17.46
N PRO A 205 -25.91 -33.61 -16.86
CA PRO A 205 -26.50 -34.83 -17.43
C PRO A 205 -28.01 -34.74 -17.60
N ALA A 206 -28.73 -34.13 -16.66
CA ALA A 206 -30.19 -34.02 -16.73
C ALA A 206 -30.66 -32.95 -17.74
N ILE A 207 -29.82 -31.96 -18.04
CA ILE A 207 -30.10 -30.91 -19.02
C ILE A 207 -29.95 -31.46 -20.45
N HIS A 208 -28.90 -32.27 -20.70
CA HIS A 208 -28.53 -32.72 -22.04
C HIS A 208 -29.06 -34.11 -22.41
N ASP A 209 -29.68 -34.85 -21.49
CA ASP A 209 -30.26 -36.17 -21.79
C ASP A 209 -31.66 -36.03 -22.42
N ASP A 210 -31.72 -36.13 -23.75
CA ASP A 210 -32.95 -36.10 -24.54
C ASP A 210 -33.91 -37.26 -24.26
N LYS A 211 -33.49 -38.28 -23.50
CA LYS A 211 -34.35 -39.39 -23.09
C LYS A 211 -35.17 -39.06 -21.83
N LEU A 212 -34.82 -38.00 -21.10
CA LEU A 212 -35.56 -37.60 -19.92
C LEU A 212 -36.86 -36.87 -20.29
N PRO A 213 -37.90 -36.96 -19.45
CA PRO A 213 -39.11 -36.17 -19.62
C PRO A 213 -38.78 -34.67 -19.69
N GLU A 214 -39.44 -33.95 -20.60
CA GLU A 214 -39.26 -32.50 -20.80
C GLU A 214 -39.38 -31.70 -19.48
N GLN A 215 -40.31 -32.10 -18.61
CA GLN A 215 -40.49 -31.47 -17.30
C GLN A 215 -39.24 -31.63 -16.39
N THR A 216 -38.55 -32.77 -16.47
CA THR A 216 -37.31 -33.02 -15.72
C THR A 216 -36.17 -32.14 -16.25
N ARG A 217 -36.04 -32.04 -17.57
CA ARG A 217 -35.02 -31.17 -18.19
C ARG A 217 -35.25 -29.71 -17.85
N ARG A 218 -36.49 -29.21 -17.93
CA ARG A 218 -36.84 -27.83 -17.51
C ARG A 218 -36.52 -27.55 -16.06
N ARG A 219 -36.76 -28.51 -15.16
CA ARG A 219 -36.38 -28.37 -13.73
C ARG A 219 -34.87 -28.29 -13.55
N ALA A 220 -34.09 -29.06 -14.32
CA ALA A 220 -32.64 -29.01 -14.27
C ALA A 220 -32.08 -27.69 -14.80
N VAL A 221 -32.65 -27.15 -15.88
CA VAL A 221 -32.30 -25.81 -16.40
C VAL A 221 -32.61 -24.73 -15.36
N ALA A 222 -33.84 -24.72 -14.82
CA ALA A 222 -34.21 -23.74 -13.79
C ALA A 222 -33.34 -23.84 -12.52
N ALA A 223 -32.85 -25.04 -12.19
CA ALA A 223 -31.90 -25.22 -11.10
C ALA A 223 -30.52 -24.64 -11.42
N ALA A 224 -30.03 -24.82 -12.65
CA ALA A 224 -28.77 -24.23 -13.08
C ALA A 224 -28.84 -22.70 -13.04
N ASP A 225 -29.92 -22.11 -13.57
CA ASP A 225 -30.17 -20.67 -13.49
C ASP A 225 -30.20 -20.16 -12.03
N ALA A 226 -30.80 -20.93 -11.12
CA ALA A 226 -30.82 -20.59 -9.70
C ALA A 226 -29.44 -20.68 -9.03
N VAL A 227 -28.60 -21.65 -9.43
CA VAL A 227 -27.20 -21.76 -8.98
C VAL A 227 -26.39 -20.57 -9.46
N ASP A 228 -26.52 -20.18 -10.73
CA ASP A 228 -25.84 -19.02 -11.32
C ASP A 228 -26.26 -17.72 -10.62
N ALA A 229 -27.56 -17.54 -10.40
CA ALA A 229 -28.09 -16.38 -9.69
C ALA A 229 -27.58 -16.32 -8.24
N ALA A 230 -27.55 -17.45 -7.53
CA ALA A 230 -27.03 -17.53 -6.18
C ALA A 230 -25.53 -17.22 -6.11
N TYR A 231 -24.74 -17.71 -7.07
CA TYR A 231 -23.30 -17.46 -7.13
C TYR A 231 -23.00 -15.97 -7.36
N SER A 232 -23.68 -15.33 -8.31
CA SER A 232 -23.58 -13.89 -8.57
C SER A 232 -24.02 -13.05 -7.37
N ALA A 233 -25.11 -13.46 -6.68
CA ALA A 233 -25.56 -12.77 -5.47
C ALA A 233 -24.55 -12.87 -4.32
N GLN A 234 -23.90 -14.02 -4.14
CA GLN A 234 -22.84 -14.18 -3.14
C GLN A 234 -21.63 -13.30 -3.44
N LYS A 235 -21.22 -13.18 -4.72
CA LYS A 235 -20.13 -12.29 -5.12
C LYS A 235 -20.43 -10.83 -4.78
N ALA A 236 -21.63 -10.36 -5.14
CA ALA A 236 -22.06 -8.99 -4.83
C ALA A 236 -22.08 -8.72 -3.33
N ALA A 237 -22.66 -9.62 -2.54
CA ALA A 237 -22.70 -9.51 -1.08
C ALA A 237 -21.29 -9.55 -0.45
N TYR A 238 -20.36 -10.34 -1.01
CA TYR A 238 -18.97 -10.34 -0.53
C TYR A 238 -18.27 -9.01 -0.82
N THR A 239 -18.50 -8.42 -1.99
CA THR A 239 -17.99 -7.08 -2.32
C THR A 239 -18.48 -6.04 -1.31
N GLU A 240 -19.77 -6.03 -0.98
CA GLU A 240 -20.33 -5.12 0.02
C GLU A 240 -19.70 -5.33 1.40
N ASN A 241 -19.58 -6.59 1.84
CA ASN A 241 -18.92 -6.94 3.11
C ASN A 241 -17.46 -6.49 3.13
N TYR A 242 -16.75 -6.65 2.00
CA TYR A 242 -15.35 -6.26 1.87
C TYR A 242 -15.19 -4.76 2.01
N LEU A 243 -16.00 -3.97 1.29
CA LEU A 243 -16.00 -2.51 1.36
C LEU A 243 -16.34 -2.00 2.78
N ALA A 244 -17.30 -2.63 3.45
CA ALA A 244 -17.63 -2.29 4.84
C ALA A 244 -16.51 -2.63 5.83
N THR A 245 -15.77 -3.72 5.59
CA THR A 245 -14.66 -4.17 6.43
C THR A 245 -13.39 -3.33 6.23
N ALA A 246 -13.24 -2.76 5.02
CA ALA A 246 -12.08 -1.97 4.57
C ALA A 246 -11.68 -0.87 5.56
N ALA A 247 -12.64 -0.05 5.99
CA ALA A 247 -12.40 1.06 6.91
C ALA A 247 -11.90 0.60 8.29
N GLN A 248 -12.44 -0.52 8.80
CA GLN A 248 -12.04 -1.06 10.10
C GLN A 248 -10.62 -1.63 10.04
N VAL A 249 -10.25 -2.34 8.98
CA VAL A 249 -8.90 -2.88 8.82
C VAL A 249 -7.88 -1.76 8.64
N ALA A 250 -8.20 -0.73 7.84
CA ALA A 250 -7.35 0.46 7.72
C ALA A 250 -7.06 1.11 9.08
N THR A 251 -8.10 1.27 9.91
CA THR A 251 -7.95 1.82 11.27
C THR A 251 -7.05 0.94 12.15
N ASN A 252 -7.23 -0.38 12.10
CA ASN A 252 -6.45 -1.32 12.90
C ASN A 252 -4.96 -1.34 12.51
N LEU A 253 -4.65 -1.05 11.23
CA LEU A 253 -3.29 -0.96 10.72
C LEU A 253 -2.67 0.44 10.91
N GLY A 254 -3.37 1.36 11.57
CA GLY A 254 -2.90 2.73 11.78
C GLY A 254 -2.77 3.53 10.48
N LEU A 255 -3.55 3.18 9.45
CA LEU A 255 -3.54 3.91 8.19
C LEU A 255 -4.30 5.24 8.35
N HIS A 256 -3.60 6.34 8.08
CA HIS A 256 -4.20 7.68 8.08
C HIS A 256 -4.55 8.18 6.67
N ALA A 257 -4.07 7.51 5.62
CA ALA A 257 -4.41 7.79 4.23
C ALA A 257 -5.83 7.34 3.86
N PRO A 258 -6.48 7.99 2.87
CA PRO A 258 -7.71 7.47 2.26
C PRO A 258 -7.50 6.07 1.69
N LEU A 259 -8.55 5.24 1.69
CA LEU A 259 -8.54 3.90 1.09
C LEU A 259 -9.49 3.88 -0.10
N GLU A 260 -8.98 3.51 -1.27
CA GLU A 260 -9.75 3.31 -2.50
C GLU A 260 -9.74 1.82 -2.85
N VAL A 261 -10.91 1.20 -2.91
CA VAL A 261 -11.05 -0.20 -3.36
C VAL A 261 -11.58 -0.19 -4.79
N ILE A 262 -10.77 -0.73 -5.70
CA ILE A 262 -11.06 -0.86 -7.13
C ILE A 262 -11.48 -2.30 -7.38
N LEU A 263 -12.64 -2.49 -8.03
CA LEU A 263 -13.12 -3.80 -8.43
C LEU A 263 -12.54 -4.16 -9.79
N GLY A 264 -11.91 -5.33 -9.92
CA GLY A 264 -11.30 -5.74 -11.18
C GLY A 264 -10.54 -7.04 -11.06
N HIS A 265 -9.71 -7.33 -12.06
CA HIS A 265 -8.90 -8.55 -12.14
C HIS A 265 -7.42 -8.23 -12.18
N ARG A 266 -6.58 -9.09 -11.57
CA ARG A 266 -5.14 -8.81 -11.38
C ARG A 266 -4.34 -8.63 -12.67
N GLY A 267 -4.85 -9.12 -13.80
CA GLY A 267 -4.23 -8.98 -15.12
C GLY A 267 -4.65 -7.72 -15.88
N ASP A 268 -5.48 -6.84 -15.30
CA ASP A 268 -5.89 -5.60 -15.94
C ASP A 268 -4.71 -4.61 -16.01
N PRO A 269 -4.38 -4.03 -17.18
CA PRO A 269 -3.38 -2.96 -17.27
C PRO A 269 -3.73 -1.71 -16.44
N GLU A 270 -5.00 -1.49 -16.09
CA GLU A 270 -5.44 -0.41 -15.20
C GLU A 270 -5.44 -0.79 -13.71
N ALA A 271 -5.09 -2.04 -13.36
CA ALA A 271 -5.00 -2.47 -11.98
C ALA A 271 -3.94 -1.65 -11.21
N PRO A 272 -4.22 -1.24 -9.97
CA PRO A 272 -3.23 -0.55 -9.15
C PRO A 272 -2.01 -1.45 -8.95
N ALA A 273 -0.82 -0.85 -8.99
CA ALA A 273 0.42 -1.56 -8.70
C ALA A 273 0.37 -2.12 -7.27
N ALA A 274 0.76 -3.38 -7.11
CA ALA A 274 0.88 -4.00 -5.81
C ALA A 274 2.15 -3.49 -5.12
N ASP A 275 1.97 -2.84 -3.98
CA ASP A 275 3.03 -2.51 -3.02
C ASP A 275 2.90 -3.40 -1.76
N PRO A 276 3.97 -3.55 -0.93
CA PRO A 276 3.92 -4.41 0.25
C PRO A 276 2.79 -4.08 1.24
N LEU A 277 2.40 -2.80 1.37
CA LEU A 277 1.30 -2.39 2.23
C LEU A 277 -0.04 -2.84 1.64
N THR A 278 -0.27 -2.63 0.34
CA THR A 278 -1.49 -3.08 -0.34
C THR A 278 -1.64 -4.59 -0.32
N GLU A 279 -0.53 -5.35 -0.40
CA GLU A 279 -0.54 -6.80 -0.28
C GLU A 279 -0.90 -7.26 1.14
N ALA A 280 -0.27 -6.66 2.16
CA ALA A 280 -0.58 -6.94 3.56
C ALA A 280 -2.04 -6.58 3.88
N MET A 281 -2.51 -5.40 3.46
CA MET A 281 -3.90 -4.97 3.61
C MET A 281 -4.87 -5.89 2.89
N SER A 282 -4.57 -6.31 1.65
CA SER A 282 -5.41 -7.24 0.90
C SER A 282 -5.53 -8.58 1.61
N SER A 283 -4.43 -9.10 2.14
CA SER A 283 -4.40 -10.35 2.92
C SER A 283 -5.26 -10.23 4.19
N GLU A 284 -5.08 -9.17 4.97
CA GLU A 284 -5.86 -8.91 6.18
C GLU A 284 -7.35 -8.71 5.88
N LEU A 285 -7.68 -7.99 4.81
CA LEU A 285 -9.07 -7.78 4.41
C LEU A 285 -9.74 -9.05 3.93
N ILE A 286 -9.06 -9.88 3.13
CA ILE A 286 -9.58 -11.20 2.75
C ILE A 286 -9.80 -12.06 4.00
N ALA A 287 -8.86 -12.04 4.96
CA ALA A 287 -8.97 -12.81 6.18
C ALA A 287 -10.11 -12.33 7.10
N ALA A 288 -10.35 -11.02 7.16
CA ALA A 288 -11.33 -10.38 8.04
C ALA A 288 -12.75 -10.29 7.45
N THR A 289 -12.90 -10.35 6.12
CA THR A 289 -14.20 -10.16 5.46
C THR A 289 -15.07 -11.40 5.61
N VAL A 290 -16.30 -11.19 6.06
CA VAL A 290 -17.31 -12.26 6.17
C VAL A 290 -17.69 -12.77 4.77
N VAL A 291 -17.57 -14.08 4.58
CA VAL A 291 -18.03 -14.76 3.36
C VAL A 291 -19.54 -15.03 3.46
N PRO A 292 -20.38 -14.47 2.56
CA PRO A 292 -21.84 -14.54 2.69
C PRO A 292 -22.39 -15.96 2.79
N ALA A 293 -21.79 -16.91 2.08
CA ALA A 293 -22.22 -18.30 2.06
C ALA A 293 -22.11 -18.98 3.44
N THR A 294 -21.14 -18.57 4.25
CA THR A 294 -20.87 -19.19 5.57
C THR A 294 -21.28 -18.28 6.73
N GLY A 295 -21.46 -16.98 6.47
CA GLY A 295 -21.66 -15.97 7.51
C GLY A 295 -20.45 -15.78 8.42
N GLN A 296 -19.27 -16.27 8.02
CA GLN A 296 -18.05 -16.30 8.82
C GLN A 296 -16.86 -15.74 8.02
N ALA A 297 -15.91 -15.11 8.71
CA ALA A 297 -14.68 -14.64 8.07
C ALA A 297 -13.64 -15.77 8.02
N PRO A 298 -12.75 -15.83 7.01
CA PRO A 298 -11.73 -16.88 6.91
C PRO A 298 -10.83 -16.99 8.15
N ARG A 299 -10.50 -15.86 8.78
CA ARG A 299 -9.67 -15.84 10.00
C ARG A 299 -10.28 -16.57 11.19
N ASP A 300 -11.61 -16.72 11.22
CA ASP A 300 -12.31 -17.39 12.33
C ASP A 300 -12.15 -18.92 12.27
N HIS A 301 -11.65 -19.45 11.13
CA HIS A 301 -11.47 -20.88 10.87
C HIS A 301 -10.12 -21.18 10.22
N PRO A 302 -9.00 -20.95 10.93
CA PRO A 302 -7.67 -21.17 10.37
C PRO A 302 -7.48 -22.61 9.90
N GLY A 303 -6.89 -22.77 8.72
CA GLY A 303 -6.62 -24.07 8.10
C GLY A 303 -7.80 -24.72 7.38
N ARG A 304 -8.99 -24.09 7.35
CA ARG A 304 -10.13 -24.54 6.53
C ARG A 304 -10.52 -23.45 5.53
N ARG A 305 -10.93 -23.85 4.32
CA ARG A 305 -11.45 -22.89 3.35
C ARG A 305 -12.93 -22.62 3.63
N PRO A 306 -13.46 -21.42 3.40
CA PRO A 306 -14.89 -21.14 3.53
C PRO A 306 -15.79 -22.14 2.78
N GLY A 307 -15.38 -22.61 1.60
CA GLY A 307 -16.09 -23.65 0.83
C GLY A 307 -16.13 -25.05 1.47
N ASP A 308 -15.43 -25.26 2.59
CA ASP A 308 -15.46 -26.50 3.40
C ASP A 308 -16.37 -26.39 4.62
N LEU A 309 -16.96 -25.21 4.86
CA LEU A 309 -17.83 -24.93 6.00
C LEU A 309 -19.30 -25.18 5.66
N ILE A 310 -20.11 -25.37 6.71
CA ILE A 310 -21.56 -25.54 6.57
C ILE A 310 -22.16 -24.22 6.05
N GLY A 311 -23.09 -24.32 5.10
CA GLY A 311 -23.72 -23.17 4.45
C GLY A 311 -23.16 -22.83 3.07
N ALA A 312 -21.96 -23.32 2.73
CA ALA A 312 -21.33 -23.09 1.43
C ALA A 312 -21.89 -23.94 0.26
N GLU A 313 -22.99 -24.67 0.47
CA GLU A 313 -23.58 -25.54 -0.54
C GLU A 313 -24.57 -24.77 -1.43
N PHE A 314 -24.45 -24.98 -2.75
CA PHE A 314 -25.46 -24.55 -3.72
C PHE A 314 -26.59 -25.58 -3.78
N PRO A 315 -27.84 -25.15 -4.05
CA PRO A 315 -28.98 -26.07 -4.12
C PRO A 315 -28.72 -27.16 -5.17
N THR A 316 -28.55 -28.39 -4.71
CA THR A 316 -28.47 -29.57 -5.58
C THR A 316 -29.85 -30.21 -5.66
N ILE A 317 -30.47 -30.20 -6.85
CA ILE A 317 -31.67 -31.01 -7.06
C ILE A 317 -31.23 -32.47 -7.19
N ASN A 318 -31.67 -33.32 -6.28
CA ASN A 318 -31.62 -34.76 -6.47
C ASN A 318 -32.81 -35.17 -7.37
N PRO A 319 -32.59 -35.55 -8.65
CA PRO A 319 -33.67 -35.81 -9.60
C PRO A 319 -34.55 -37.01 -9.22
N ASN A 320 -34.13 -37.83 -8.24
CA ASN A 320 -34.88 -39.00 -7.75
C ASN A 320 -35.76 -38.71 -6.52
N ARG A 321 -35.74 -37.50 -5.94
CA ARG A 321 -36.60 -37.17 -4.79
C ARG A 321 -37.91 -36.54 -5.28
N GLN A 322 -38.98 -37.34 -5.33
CA GLN A 322 -40.34 -36.81 -5.44
C GLN A 322 -40.73 -36.14 -4.13
N GLY A 323 -41.01 -34.83 -4.20
CA GLY A 323 -41.82 -34.09 -3.24
C GLY A 323 -41.13 -33.75 -1.92
N HIS A 324 -40.71 -32.50 -1.77
CA HIS A 324 -41.09 -31.64 -0.64
C HIS A 324 -41.02 -30.19 -1.12
N GLU A 325 -42.04 -29.41 -0.77
CA GLU A 325 -42.10 -27.98 -1.06
C GLU A 325 -40.83 -27.27 -0.57
N PRO A 326 -40.36 -26.23 -1.29
CA PRO A 326 -39.29 -25.38 -0.78
C PRO A 326 -39.76 -24.72 0.51
N SER A 327 -39.05 -25.00 1.62
CA SER A 327 -39.19 -24.17 2.81
C SER A 327 -38.81 -22.73 2.45
N PRO A 328 -39.62 -21.73 2.83
CA PRO A 328 -39.30 -20.35 2.55
C PRO A 328 -37.97 -19.99 3.22
N LEU A 329 -37.13 -19.29 2.46
CA LEU A 329 -35.94 -18.60 2.96
C LEU A 329 -36.32 -17.85 4.23
N ALA A 330 -35.66 -18.17 5.34
CA ALA A 330 -35.82 -17.44 6.57
C ALA A 330 -35.51 -15.96 6.29
N PRO A 331 -36.42 -15.02 6.63
CA PRO A 331 -36.14 -13.62 6.44
C PRO A 331 -34.92 -13.24 7.28
N THR A 332 -34.02 -12.49 6.65
CA THR A 332 -32.95 -11.75 7.29
C THR A 332 -33.52 -11.08 8.54
N ARG A 333 -33.06 -11.48 9.72
CA ARG A 333 -33.37 -10.73 10.94
C ARG A 333 -32.68 -9.36 10.81
N HIS A 334 -33.43 -8.37 10.36
CA HIS A 334 -33.15 -6.99 10.69
C HIS A 334 -33.10 -6.88 12.21
N ALA A 335 -31.94 -6.51 12.75
CA ALA A 335 -31.86 -6.01 14.10
C ALA A 335 -32.71 -4.73 14.15
N ALA A 336 -33.87 -4.81 14.80
CA ALA A 336 -34.63 -3.62 15.18
C ALA A 336 -33.84 -2.86 16.28
N PRO A 337 -33.93 -1.52 16.31
CA PRO A 337 -33.21 -0.69 17.25
C PRO A 337 -33.78 -0.88 18.67
N ALA A 338 -32.90 -1.04 19.66
CA ALA A 338 -33.29 -1.06 21.06
C ALA A 338 -33.52 0.38 21.56
N GLU A 339 -34.70 0.92 21.35
CA GLU A 339 -35.28 1.99 22.18
C GLU A 339 -36.48 1.41 22.94
N ASP A 340 -36.29 1.10 24.22
CA ASP A 340 -37.25 1.44 25.29
C ASP A 340 -36.66 1.03 26.66
N ALA A 341 -35.97 1.97 27.31
CA ALA A 341 -35.65 1.87 28.73
C ALA A 341 -36.17 3.13 29.44
N ARG A 342 -37.30 2.97 30.12
CA ARG A 342 -37.92 4.00 30.98
C ARG A 342 -36.97 4.42 32.11
N PRO A 343 -37.03 5.69 32.55
CA PRO A 343 -36.09 6.26 33.51
C PRO A 343 -36.47 5.93 34.97
N PRO A 344 -35.51 5.78 35.89
CA PRO A 344 -35.80 5.77 37.31
C PRO A 344 -35.87 7.21 37.87
N THR A 345 -36.97 7.50 38.57
CA THR A 345 -37.24 8.71 39.35
C THR A 345 -36.20 8.97 40.47
N PRO A 346 -35.92 10.24 40.81
CA PRO A 346 -34.95 10.62 41.84
C PRO A 346 -35.62 10.92 43.19
N ARG A 347 -35.05 10.46 44.31
CA ARG A 347 -35.33 10.95 45.68
C ARG A 347 -34.17 10.57 46.63
N PRO A 348 -34.00 11.24 47.79
CA PRO A 348 -33.55 12.62 47.93
C PRO A 348 -32.28 12.69 48.83
N HIS A 349 -31.51 13.77 48.71
CA HIS A 349 -30.53 14.15 49.73
C HIS A 349 -31.21 14.46 51.08
N PRO A 350 -30.45 14.36 52.17
CA PRO A 350 -30.46 15.40 53.19
C PRO A 350 -29.08 16.01 53.39
N HIS A 351 -29.09 17.35 53.38
CA HIS A 351 -28.32 18.34 54.15
C HIS A 351 -26.90 17.98 54.62
N ASP A 352 -25.85 18.67 54.15
CA ASP A 352 -25.47 20.06 54.49
C ASP A 352 -24.88 20.17 55.90
N GLU A 353 -23.56 20.33 55.98
CA GLU A 353 -22.92 21.23 56.93
C GLU A 353 -21.45 21.53 56.52
N SER A 354 -21.28 22.71 55.91
CA SER A 354 -20.34 23.76 56.33
C SER A 354 -18.81 23.50 56.46
N ARG A 355 -18.05 24.22 55.63
CA ARG A 355 -17.00 25.27 55.92
C ARG A 355 -15.83 25.14 54.94
N ARG A 356 -15.68 26.03 53.95
CA ARG A 356 -15.16 27.42 53.95
C ARG A 356 -13.65 27.57 54.19
N ASP A 357 -13.09 28.39 53.30
CA ASP A 357 -11.81 29.12 53.32
C ASP A 357 -10.58 28.24 53.06
N GLY A 358 -9.71 28.46 52.07
CA GLY A 358 -9.24 29.66 51.37
C GLY A 358 -7.76 29.39 50.97
N PRO A 359 -7.13 30.20 50.10
CA PRO A 359 -5.99 29.77 49.27
C PRO A 359 -4.61 30.25 49.75
N HIS A 360 -3.58 29.89 48.96
CA HIS A 360 -2.17 30.37 48.91
C HIS A 360 -1.09 29.49 49.56
N LEU A 361 -0.30 28.81 48.74
CA LEU A 361 1.06 29.25 48.34
C LEU A 361 1.50 28.53 47.06
#